data_AF-A0A093VBC8-F1
#
_entry.id   AF-A0A093VBC8-F1
#
_cell.length_a   1.000
_cell.length_b   1.000
_cell.length_c   1.000
_cell.angle_alpha   90.00
_cell.angle_beta   90.00
_cell.angle_gamma   90.00
#
_symmetry.space_group_name_H-M   'P 1'
#
loop_
_entity.id
_entity.type
_entity.pdbx_description
1 polymer ?
#
loop_
_entity_poly.entity_id
_entity_poly.type
_entity_poly.pdbx_seq_one_letter_code
_entity_poly.pdbx_strand_id
1 'polypeptide(L)'
;MPSWQRFERKVDEVKPSKTDINYLVMDYLVTNGYPAAAKRFAVEANIQPKADIESIQERVEIRGAIHSGDIQTAIEKINELSPQILDENPSLHFSLLRLQLVELIRRCTSTPDADITPALEFATSQLAPRAPTNPQFLEDLERTLALLIFPSENLAPSLATLLQPNLRKDIATKVNEAILKNQASGLGRAESQRDQTRWTSRPSEYWTLS
;
A
#
# COMPACT_ATOMS: atom_id res chain seq x y z
N MET A 1 -11.90 -36.25 6.70
CA MET A 1 -12.29 -34.83 6.84
C MET A 1 -12.47 -34.53 8.32
N PRO A 2 -11.87 -33.47 8.89
CA PRO A 2 -12.16 -33.08 10.27
C PRO A 2 -13.66 -32.77 10.38
N SER A 3 -14.36 -33.35 11.35
CA SER A 3 -15.80 -33.09 11.54
C SER A 3 -16.02 -31.66 12.00
N TRP A 4 -16.99 -30.97 11.41
CA TRP A 4 -17.28 -29.57 11.71
C TRP A 4 -17.55 -29.33 13.21
N GLN A 5 -18.16 -30.33 13.85
CA GLN A 5 -18.41 -30.43 15.29
C GLN A 5 -17.13 -30.32 16.15
N ARG A 6 -15.97 -30.81 15.67
CA ARG A 6 -14.70 -30.70 16.39
C ARG A 6 -14.16 -29.27 16.37
N PHE A 7 -14.46 -28.51 15.32
CA PHE A 7 -14.11 -27.10 15.23
C PHE A 7 -15.04 -26.26 16.11
N GLU A 8 -16.36 -26.45 16.03
CA GLU A 8 -17.33 -25.74 16.88
C GLU A 8 -17.01 -25.89 18.37
N ARG A 9 -16.75 -27.13 18.83
CA ARG A 9 -16.34 -27.37 20.22
C ARG A 9 -15.04 -26.65 20.59
N LYS A 10 -14.08 -26.56 19.68
CA LYS A 10 -12.83 -25.83 19.92
C LYS A 10 -13.05 -24.31 19.95
N VAL A 11 -13.98 -23.79 19.16
CA VAL A 11 -14.36 -22.36 19.19
C VAL A 11 -15.05 -22.02 20.51
N ASP A 12 -15.95 -22.88 20.99
CA ASP A 12 -16.63 -22.70 22.28
C ASP A 12 -15.68 -22.78 23.50
N GLU A 13 -14.61 -23.58 23.39
CA GLU A 13 -13.56 -23.69 24.40
C GLU A 13 -12.64 -22.46 24.44
N VAL A 14 -12.50 -21.74 23.33
CA VAL A 14 -11.66 -20.53 23.25
C VAL A 14 -12.47 -19.33 23.71
N LYS A 15 -12.19 -18.84 24.92
CA LYS A 15 -12.64 -17.53 25.38
C LYS A 15 -11.57 -16.50 25.05
N PRO A 16 -11.67 -15.74 23.94
CA PRO A 16 -10.70 -14.70 23.64
C PRO A 16 -10.69 -13.68 24.78
N SER A 17 -9.50 -13.29 25.23
CA SER A 17 -9.41 -12.30 26.30
C SER A 17 -9.85 -10.94 25.78
N LYS A 18 -10.39 -10.09 26.67
CA LYS A 18 -10.71 -8.70 26.33
C LYS A 18 -9.50 -7.95 25.75
N THR A 19 -8.31 -8.28 26.24
CA THR A 19 -7.04 -7.76 25.76
C THR A 19 -6.79 -8.14 24.30
N ASP A 20 -6.99 -9.41 23.92
CA ASP A 20 -6.79 -9.88 22.54
C ASP A 20 -7.77 -9.22 21.57
N ILE A 21 -9.03 -9.09 21.99
CA ILE A 21 -10.07 -8.40 21.19
C ILE A 21 -9.67 -6.94 20.99
N ASN A 22 -9.24 -6.26 22.05
CA ASN A 22 -8.84 -4.86 21.93
C ASN A 22 -7.62 -4.69 21.01
N TYR A 23 -6.64 -5.59 21.04
CA TYR A 23 -5.52 -5.56 20.09
C TYR A 23 -5.97 -5.77 18.65
N LEU A 24 -6.91 -6.70 18.40
CA LEU A 24 -7.48 -6.91 17.06
C LEU A 24 -8.24 -5.69 16.54
N VAL A 25 -9.04 -5.04 17.40
CA VAL A 25 -9.75 -3.81 17.05
C VAL A 25 -8.75 -2.69 16.76
N MET A 26 -7.72 -2.54 17.59
CA MET A 26 -6.66 -1.55 17.36
C MET A 26 -5.94 -1.80 16.03
N ASP A 27 -5.54 -3.05 15.76
CA ASP A 27 -4.87 -3.42 14.52
C ASP A 27 -5.75 -3.12 13.30
N TYR A 28 -7.05 -3.42 13.37
CA TYR A 28 -7.99 -3.07 12.32
C TYR A 28 -8.07 -1.55 12.09
N LEU A 29 -8.17 -0.75 13.16
CA LEU A 29 -8.26 0.72 13.06
C LEU A 29 -6.99 1.33 12.47
N VAL A 30 -5.82 0.81 12.84
CA VAL A 30 -4.52 1.23 12.31
C VAL A 30 -4.36 0.80 10.85
N THR A 31 -4.67 -0.46 10.53
CA THR A 31 -4.48 -1.02 9.18
C THR A 31 -5.43 -0.40 8.16
N ASN A 32 -6.67 -0.09 8.56
CA ASN A 32 -7.67 0.53 7.70
C ASN A 32 -7.62 2.07 7.70
N GLY A 33 -6.70 2.69 8.43
CA GLY A 33 -6.49 4.14 8.36
C GLY A 33 -7.60 4.95 9.05
N TYR A 34 -7.94 4.61 10.29
CA TYR A 34 -8.89 5.36 11.10
C TYR A 34 -8.19 6.04 12.30
N PRO A 35 -7.37 7.09 12.07
CA PRO A 35 -6.47 7.65 13.09
C PRO A 35 -7.24 8.23 14.30
N ALA A 36 -8.35 8.94 14.06
CA ALA A 36 -9.16 9.50 15.13
C ALA A 36 -9.81 8.42 16.00
N ALA A 37 -10.29 7.33 15.38
CA ALA A 37 -10.87 6.21 16.09
C ALA A 37 -9.80 5.42 16.86
N ALA A 38 -8.65 5.16 16.24
CA ALA A 38 -7.51 4.51 16.89
C ALA A 38 -7.05 5.29 18.13
N LYS A 39 -6.94 6.62 18.02
CA LYS A 39 -6.55 7.49 19.15
C LYS A 39 -7.54 7.42 20.31
N ARG A 40 -8.84 7.53 20.02
CA ARG A 40 -9.89 7.46 21.06
C ARG A 40 -9.92 6.06 21.70
N PHE A 41 -9.85 5.02 20.88
CA PHE A 41 -9.84 3.64 21.34
C PHE A 41 -8.62 3.31 22.18
N ALA A 42 -7.44 3.85 21.85
CA ALA A 42 -6.22 3.68 22.64
C ALA A 42 -6.39 4.18 24.08
N VAL A 43 -6.99 5.36 24.25
CA VAL A 43 -7.27 5.96 25.56
C VAL A 43 -8.29 5.12 26.33
N GLU A 44 -9.38 4.73 25.68
CA GLU A 44 -10.48 4.00 26.33
C GLU A 44 -10.10 2.56 26.70
N ALA A 45 -9.37 1.88 25.83
CA ALA A 45 -8.89 0.51 26.05
C ALA A 45 -7.60 0.45 26.89
N ASN A 46 -7.01 1.60 27.24
CA ASN A 46 -5.70 1.73 27.88
C ASN A 46 -4.60 0.96 27.14
N ILE A 47 -4.57 1.09 25.80
CA ILE A 47 -3.59 0.45 24.91
C ILE A 47 -2.62 1.49 24.40
N GLN A 48 -1.33 1.17 24.43
CA GLN A 48 -0.30 1.93 23.74
C GLN A 48 -0.26 1.49 22.27
N PRO A 49 -0.58 2.36 21.29
CA PRO A 49 -0.48 2.04 19.88
C PRO A 49 0.97 1.70 19.51
N LYS A 50 1.18 0.63 18.73
CA LYS A 50 2.51 0.29 18.20
C LYS A 50 2.95 1.21 17.06
N ALA A 51 1.99 1.77 16.33
CA ALA A 51 2.23 2.67 15.21
C ALA A 51 2.00 4.11 15.64
N ASP A 52 2.83 5.02 15.12
CA ASP A 52 2.63 6.45 15.30
C ASP A 52 1.34 6.88 14.59
N ILE A 53 0.53 7.72 15.24
CA ILE A 53 -0.74 8.21 14.69
C ILE A 53 -0.47 9.03 13.41
N GLU A 54 0.67 9.73 13.35
CA GLU A 54 1.10 10.46 12.14
C GLU A 54 1.29 9.51 10.95
N SER A 55 1.91 8.34 11.16
CA SER A 55 2.09 7.31 10.12
C SER A 55 0.76 6.71 9.60
N ILE A 56 -0.31 6.79 10.40
CA ILE A 56 -1.65 6.37 9.97
C ILE A 56 -2.25 7.46 9.06
N GLN A 57 -2.08 8.72 9.42
CA GLN A 57 -2.60 9.86 8.68
C GLN A 57 -1.97 9.95 7.28
N GLU A 58 -0.65 9.78 7.17
CA GLU A 58 0.07 9.77 5.88
C GLU A 58 -0.46 8.67 4.95
N ARG A 59 -0.70 7.46 5.47
CA ARG A 59 -1.29 6.35 4.69
C ARG A 59 -2.71 6.65 4.22
N VAL A 60 -3.51 7.34 5.05
CA VAL A 60 -4.86 7.76 4.67
C VAL A 60 -4.81 8.76 3.52
N GLU A 61 -3.88 9.71 3.56
CA GLU A 61 -3.70 10.71 2.51
C GLU A 61 -3.24 10.08 1.19
N ILE A 62 -2.25 9.18 1.23
CA ILE A 62 -1.80 8.42 0.05
C ILE A 62 -2.98 7.65 -0.57
N ARG A 63 -3.74 6.93 0.26
CA ARG A 63 -4.92 6.19 -0.20
C ARG A 63 -6.00 7.11 -0.77
N GLY A 64 -6.22 8.27 -0.16
CA GLY A 64 -7.15 9.30 -0.64
C GLY A 64 -6.76 9.81 -2.03
N ALA A 65 -5.49 10.14 -2.22
CA ALA A 65 -4.93 10.56 -3.50
C ALA A 65 -5.17 9.49 -4.59
N ILE A 66 -4.84 8.22 -4.30
CA ILE A 66 -5.08 7.10 -5.25
C ILE A 66 -6.57 6.96 -5.60
N HIS A 67 -7.47 6.99 -4.61
CA HIS A 67 -8.90 6.85 -4.86
C HIS A 67 -9.49 8.00 -5.69
N SER A 68 -8.99 9.22 -5.47
CA SER A 68 -9.39 10.42 -6.22
C SER A 68 -8.83 10.45 -7.66
N GLY A 69 -7.85 9.61 -7.97
CA GLY A 69 -7.15 9.60 -9.26
C GLY A 69 -5.98 10.59 -9.35
N ASP A 70 -5.56 11.18 -8.21
CA ASP A 70 -4.36 12.01 -8.12
C ASP A 70 -3.13 11.15 -7.82
N ILE A 71 -2.68 10.42 -8.84
CA ILE A 71 -1.62 9.44 -8.68
C ILE A 71 -0.24 10.09 -8.53
N GLN A 72 -0.06 11.29 -9.09
CA GLN A 72 1.18 12.06 -8.97
C GLN A 72 1.45 12.40 -7.50
N THR A 73 0.47 13.01 -6.81
CA THR A 73 0.57 13.31 -5.39
C THR A 73 0.70 12.05 -4.54
N ALA A 74 0.07 10.93 -4.94
CA ALA A 74 0.26 9.66 -4.25
C ALA A 74 1.71 9.18 -4.32
N ILE A 75 2.35 9.23 -5.49
CA ILE A 75 3.75 8.83 -5.67
C ILE A 75 4.70 9.73 -4.86
N GLU A 76 4.47 11.05 -4.90
CA GLU A 76 5.26 12.02 -4.12
C GLU A 76 5.19 11.72 -2.63
N LYS A 77 3.97 11.55 -2.08
CA LYS A 77 3.77 11.21 -0.66
C LYS A 77 4.35 9.85 -0.28
N ILE A 78 4.32 8.85 -1.18
CA ILE A 78 4.98 7.56 -0.92
C ILE A 78 6.49 7.74 -0.79
N ASN A 79 7.10 8.54 -1.68
CA ASN A 79 8.53 8.81 -1.64
C ASN A 79 8.96 9.65 -0.43
N GLU A 80 8.13 10.61 -0.02
CA GLU A 80 8.32 11.39 1.21
C GLU A 80 8.26 10.49 2.45
N LEU A 81 7.30 9.57 2.49
CA LEU A 81 7.13 8.63 3.60
C LEU A 81 8.27 7.62 3.68
N SER A 82 8.64 7.01 2.55
CA SER A 82 9.75 6.08 2.47
C SER A 82 10.20 5.90 1.01
N PRO A 83 11.35 6.49 0.61
CA PRO A 83 11.80 6.51 -0.78
C PRO A 83 12.12 5.10 -1.31
N GLN A 84 12.42 4.17 -0.43
CA GLN A 84 12.80 2.79 -0.78
C GLN A 84 11.61 1.94 -1.27
N ILE A 85 10.35 2.31 -0.94
CA ILE A 85 9.18 1.46 -1.23
C ILE A 85 9.02 1.20 -2.72
N LEU A 86 9.20 2.25 -3.54
CA LEU A 86 9.02 2.14 -4.99
C LEU A 86 10.27 1.57 -5.67
N ASP A 87 11.45 1.87 -5.15
CA ASP A 87 12.73 1.34 -5.65
C ASP A 87 12.85 -0.18 -5.43
N GLU A 88 12.43 -0.66 -4.25
CA GLU A 88 12.46 -2.09 -3.90
C GLU A 88 11.28 -2.88 -4.50
N ASN A 89 10.27 -2.19 -5.06
CA ASN A 89 9.10 -2.82 -5.66
C ASN A 89 8.75 -2.23 -7.05
N PRO A 90 9.53 -2.57 -8.10
CA PRO A 90 9.30 -2.08 -9.46
C PRO A 90 7.89 -2.39 -10.00
N SER A 91 7.29 -3.51 -9.60
CA SER A 91 5.93 -3.90 -10.00
C SER A 91 4.86 -2.97 -9.43
N LEU A 92 5.01 -2.54 -8.17
CA LEU A 92 4.11 -1.57 -7.55
C LEU A 92 4.27 -0.19 -8.21
N HIS A 93 5.52 0.24 -8.43
CA HIS A 93 5.81 1.50 -9.11
C HIS A 93 5.23 1.53 -10.53
N PHE A 94 5.42 0.46 -11.30
CA PHE A 94 4.81 0.31 -12.63
C PHE A 94 3.28 0.35 -12.57
N SER A 95 2.66 -0.31 -11.57
CA SER A 95 1.20 -0.29 -11.39
C SER A 95 0.67 1.13 -11.12
N LEU A 96 1.38 1.94 -10.33
CA LEU A 96 1.04 3.34 -10.09
C LEU A 96 1.17 4.18 -11.36
N LEU A 97 2.29 4.07 -12.08
CA LEU A 97 2.48 4.77 -13.35
C LEU A 97 1.41 4.39 -14.38
N ARG A 98 1.06 3.10 -14.47
CA ARG A 98 -0.02 2.63 -15.34
C ARG A 98 -1.36 3.24 -14.94
N LEU A 99 -1.67 3.31 -13.64
CA LEU A 99 -2.89 3.96 -13.18
C LEU A 99 -2.90 5.45 -13.53
N GLN A 100 -1.78 6.14 -13.39
CA GLN A 100 -1.65 7.54 -13.82
C GLN A 100 -1.90 7.70 -15.32
N LEU A 101 -1.38 6.79 -16.15
CA LEU A 101 -1.68 6.76 -17.59
C LEU A 101 -3.18 6.56 -17.85
N VAL A 102 -3.84 5.63 -17.15
CA VAL A 102 -5.31 5.44 -17.26
C VAL A 102 -6.06 6.72 -16.91
N GLU A 103 -5.66 7.44 -15.85
CA GLU A 103 -6.27 8.71 -15.48
C GLU A 103 -6.06 9.80 -16.53
N LEU A 104 -4.87 9.88 -17.13
CA LEU A 104 -4.58 10.78 -18.26
C LEU A 104 -5.46 10.45 -19.47
N ILE A 105 -5.53 9.18 -19.86
CA ILE A 105 -6.38 8.72 -20.97
C ILE A 105 -7.84 9.05 -20.71
N ARG A 106 -8.34 8.87 -19.48
CA ARG A 106 -9.73 9.22 -19.13
C ARG A 106 -9.98 10.71 -19.32
N ARG A 107 -9.04 11.58 -18.96
CA ARG A 107 -9.14 13.03 -19.20
C ARG A 107 -9.12 13.36 -20.69
N CYS A 108 -8.21 12.75 -21.46
CA CYS A 108 -8.08 12.96 -22.91
C CYS A 108 -9.26 12.42 -23.72
N THR A 109 -9.97 11.39 -23.24
CA THR A 109 -11.12 10.81 -23.95
C THR A 109 -12.46 11.40 -23.52
N SER A 110 -12.47 12.32 -22.55
CA SER A 110 -13.70 12.95 -22.03
C SER A 110 -14.28 14.01 -22.98
N THR A 111 -13.49 14.52 -23.94
CA THR A 111 -13.94 15.49 -24.94
C THR A 111 -13.54 15.04 -26.35
N PRO A 112 -14.38 15.24 -27.39
CA PRO A 112 -14.13 14.73 -28.74
C PRO A 112 -12.83 15.22 -29.39
N ASP A 113 -12.41 16.45 -29.08
CA ASP A 113 -11.20 17.09 -29.64
C ASP A 113 -10.04 17.16 -28.63
N ALA A 114 -10.05 16.34 -27.58
CA ALA A 114 -9.00 16.42 -26.58
C ALA A 114 -7.67 15.88 -27.11
N ASP A 115 -6.62 16.60 -26.71
CA ASP A 115 -5.25 16.26 -27.02
C ASP A 115 -4.80 15.01 -26.25
N ILE A 116 -4.43 13.96 -26.98
CA ILE A 116 -3.89 12.70 -26.42
C ILE A 116 -2.38 12.78 -26.17
N THR A 117 -1.72 13.85 -26.65
CA THR A 117 -0.26 14.04 -26.55
C THR A 117 0.26 13.88 -25.11
N PRO A 118 -0.39 14.43 -24.07
CA PRO A 118 0.08 14.25 -22.68
C PRO A 118 0.10 12.78 -22.24
N ALA A 119 -0.88 11.98 -22.66
CA ALA A 119 -0.93 10.56 -22.33
C ALA A 119 0.17 9.77 -23.07
N LEU A 120 0.41 10.09 -24.35
CA LEU A 120 1.47 9.48 -25.15
C LEU A 120 2.87 9.84 -24.63
N GLU A 121 3.13 11.12 -24.36
CA GLU A 121 4.39 11.58 -23.78
C GLU A 121 4.68 10.91 -22.44
N PHE A 122 3.67 10.80 -21.57
CA PHE A 122 3.80 10.09 -20.31
C PHE A 122 4.10 8.59 -20.49
N ALA A 123 3.38 7.92 -21.39
CA ALA A 123 3.62 6.51 -21.69
C ALA A 123 5.05 6.28 -22.22
N THR A 124 5.52 7.12 -23.14
CA THR A 124 6.85 7.02 -23.76
C THR A 124 7.97 7.37 -22.77
N SER A 125 7.80 8.38 -21.93
CA SER A 125 8.83 8.81 -20.99
C SER A 125 8.92 7.94 -19.73
N GLN A 126 7.78 7.49 -19.20
CA GLN A 126 7.73 6.80 -17.91
C GLN A 126 7.55 5.28 -18.04
N LEU A 127 6.64 4.80 -18.88
CA LEU A 127 6.33 3.36 -18.94
C LEU A 127 7.19 2.60 -19.96
N ALA A 128 7.42 3.16 -21.14
CA ALA A 128 8.14 2.48 -22.22
C ALA A 128 9.57 2.03 -21.83
N PRO A 129 10.38 2.79 -21.06
CA PRO A 129 11.69 2.30 -20.62
C PRO A 129 11.62 1.11 -19.66
N ARG A 130 10.49 0.94 -18.96
CA ARG A 130 10.27 -0.13 -17.96
C ARG A 130 9.60 -1.36 -18.58
N ALA A 131 8.84 -1.21 -19.66
CA ALA A 131 8.10 -2.30 -20.31
C ALA A 131 8.95 -3.52 -20.72
N PRO A 132 10.18 -3.38 -21.28
CA PRO A 132 11.00 -4.53 -21.70
C PRO A 132 11.53 -5.36 -20.53
N THR A 133 11.52 -4.82 -19.31
CA THR A 133 12.08 -5.51 -18.12
C THR A 133 11.20 -6.67 -17.63
N ASN A 134 9.92 -6.69 -18.02
CA ASN A 134 8.98 -7.71 -17.64
C ASN A 134 7.91 -7.87 -18.74
N PRO A 135 7.73 -9.06 -19.35
CA PRO A 135 6.72 -9.29 -20.37
C PRO A 135 5.30 -8.85 -19.97
N GLN A 136 4.96 -8.98 -18.69
CA GLN A 136 3.66 -8.55 -18.17
C GLN A 136 3.50 -7.02 -18.22
N PHE A 137 4.58 -6.25 -18.02
CA PHE A 137 4.54 -4.79 -18.12
C PHE A 137 4.27 -4.34 -19.56
N LEU A 138 4.86 -5.02 -20.54
CA LEU A 138 4.60 -4.74 -21.95
C LEU A 138 3.13 -5.00 -22.29
N GLU A 139 2.60 -6.17 -21.94
CA GLU A 139 1.19 -6.53 -22.16
C GLU A 139 0.24 -5.53 -21.47
N ASP A 140 0.56 -5.13 -20.24
CA ASP A 140 -0.22 -4.15 -19.49
C ASP A 140 -0.17 -2.75 -20.11
N LEU A 141 0.98 -2.34 -20.64
CA LEU A 141 1.13 -1.07 -21.35
C LEU A 141 0.34 -1.06 -22.67
N GLU A 142 0.47 -2.11 -23.48
CA GLU A 142 -0.27 -2.26 -24.75
C GLU A 142 -1.78 -2.21 -24.52
N ARG A 143 -2.29 -2.94 -23.52
CA ARG A 143 -3.70 -2.89 -23.12
C ARG A 143 -4.14 -1.50 -22.69
N THR A 144 -3.28 -0.77 -21.98
CA THR A 144 -3.60 0.57 -21.52
C THR A 144 -3.63 1.55 -22.69
N LEU A 145 -2.69 1.46 -23.63
CA LEU A 145 -2.68 2.28 -24.85
C LEU A 145 -3.83 1.96 -25.80
N ALA A 146 -4.34 0.72 -25.80
CA ALA A 146 -5.53 0.37 -26.57
C ALA A 146 -6.76 1.22 -26.19
N LEU A 147 -6.83 1.75 -24.96
CA LEU A 147 -7.88 2.66 -24.51
C LEU A 147 -7.89 4.00 -25.26
N LEU A 148 -6.79 4.39 -25.92
CA LEU A 148 -6.74 5.58 -26.77
C LEU A 148 -7.37 5.34 -28.15
N ILE A 149 -7.39 4.09 -28.62
CA ILE A 149 -7.83 3.71 -29.97
C ILE A 149 -9.32 3.34 -29.96
N PHE A 150 -9.75 2.63 -28.91
CA PHE A 150 -11.11 2.14 -28.81
C PHE A 150 -11.99 3.08 -27.97
N PRO A 151 -13.11 3.58 -28.51
CA PRO A 151 -14.04 4.40 -27.75
C PRO A 151 -14.64 3.60 -26.60
N SER A 152 -14.93 4.28 -25.49
CA SER A 152 -15.43 3.68 -24.24
C SER A 152 -16.70 2.83 -24.44
N GLU A 153 -17.52 3.18 -25.42
CA GLU A 153 -18.78 2.49 -25.77
C GLU A 153 -18.56 1.10 -26.38
N ASN A 154 -17.39 0.84 -26.98
CA ASN A 154 -17.09 -0.40 -27.69
C ASN A 154 -15.88 -1.16 -27.11
N LEU A 155 -15.55 -0.92 -25.83
CA LEU A 155 -14.44 -1.60 -25.17
C LEU A 155 -14.78 -3.07 -24.89
N ALA A 156 -13.82 -3.96 -25.20
CA ALA A 156 -13.87 -5.33 -24.71
C ALA A 156 -13.93 -5.35 -23.17
N PRO A 157 -14.59 -6.33 -22.54
CA PRO A 157 -14.74 -6.37 -21.07
C PRO A 157 -13.42 -6.27 -20.30
N SER A 158 -12.34 -6.84 -20.84
CA SER A 158 -10.99 -6.79 -20.26
C SER A 158 -10.34 -5.40 -20.28
N LEU A 159 -10.74 -4.53 -21.21
CA LEU A 159 -10.28 -3.14 -21.28
C LEU A 159 -11.18 -2.23 -20.43
N ALA A 160 -12.49 -2.49 -20.44
CA ALA A 160 -13.47 -1.75 -19.64
C ALA A 160 -13.18 -1.83 -18.13
N THR A 161 -12.63 -2.95 -17.65
CA THR A 161 -12.22 -3.12 -16.24
C THR A 161 -11.10 -2.16 -15.82
N LEU A 162 -10.24 -1.72 -16.74
CA LEU A 162 -9.19 -0.73 -16.45
C LEU A 162 -9.77 0.64 -16.12
N LEU A 163 -10.98 0.95 -16.63
CA LEU A 163 -11.67 2.20 -16.34
C LEU A 163 -12.50 2.14 -15.06
N GLN A 164 -12.63 0.98 -14.42
CA GLN A 164 -13.46 0.80 -13.23
C GLN A 164 -12.76 1.29 -11.94
N PRO A 165 -13.52 1.75 -10.93
CA PRO A 165 -12.96 2.16 -9.64
C PRO A 165 -12.17 1.06 -8.91
N ASN A 166 -12.43 -0.21 -9.22
CA ASN A 166 -11.77 -1.35 -8.59
C ASN A 166 -10.26 -1.32 -8.81
N LEU A 167 -9.78 -0.87 -9.98
CA LEU A 167 -8.35 -0.75 -10.24
C LEU A 167 -7.65 0.17 -9.23
N ARG A 168 -8.27 1.32 -8.91
CA ARG A 168 -7.75 2.25 -7.89
C ARG A 168 -7.74 1.61 -6.50
N LYS A 169 -8.80 0.88 -6.14
CA LYS A 169 -8.91 0.19 -4.84
C LYS A 169 -7.85 -0.91 -4.66
N ASP A 170 -7.62 -1.69 -5.70
CA ASP A 170 -6.63 -2.78 -5.67
C ASP A 170 -5.21 -2.22 -5.53
N ILE A 171 -4.89 -1.15 -6.27
CA ILE A 171 -3.59 -0.48 -6.18
C ILE A 171 -3.43 0.19 -4.82
N ALA A 172 -4.46 0.86 -4.30
CA ALA A 172 -4.43 1.45 -2.97
C ALA A 172 -4.19 0.41 -1.87
N THR A 173 -4.78 -0.79 -2.00
CA THR A 173 -4.54 -1.92 -1.08
C THR A 173 -3.08 -2.37 -1.13
N LYS A 174 -2.54 -2.59 -2.34
CA LYS A 174 -1.13 -2.98 -2.53
C LYS A 174 -0.15 -1.93 -1.98
N VAL A 175 -0.44 -0.64 -2.17
CA VAL A 175 0.37 0.45 -1.61
C VAL A 175 0.33 0.42 -0.08
N ASN A 176 -0.85 0.28 0.53
CA ASN A 176 -0.97 0.20 1.98
C ASN A 176 -0.20 -0.98 2.57
N GLU A 177 -0.30 -2.16 1.94
CA GLU A 177 0.46 -3.35 2.33
C GLU A 177 1.98 -3.14 2.23
N ALA A 178 2.44 -2.50 1.15
CA ALA A 178 3.86 -2.21 0.96
C ALA A 178 4.39 -1.24 2.02
N ILE A 179 3.63 -0.19 2.35
CA ILE A 179 3.98 0.76 3.41
C ILE A 179 4.04 0.05 4.77
N LEU A 180 3.02 -0.74 5.12
CA LEU A 180 2.99 -1.48 6.38
C LEU A 180 4.16 -2.45 6.51
N LYS A 181 4.49 -3.16 5.43
CA LYS A 181 5.64 -4.08 5.41
C LYS A 181 6.96 -3.33 5.62
N ASN A 182 7.13 -2.16 5.00
CA ASN A 182 8.32 -1.34 5.16
C ASN A 182 8.43 -0.80 6.60
N GLN A 183 7.34 -0.30 7.18
CA GLN A 183 7.28 0.18 8.58
C GLN A 183 7.59 -0.93 9.59
N ALA A 184 7.02 -2.12 9.42
CA ALA A 184 7.31 -3.28 10.26
C ALA A 184 8.79 -3.70 10.18
N SER A 185 9.38 -3.65 8.98
CA SER A 185 10.79 -3.98 8.75
C SER A 185 11.73 -2.93 9.37
N GLY A 186 11.35 -1.65 9.32
CA GLY A 186 12.07 -0.55 9.94
C GLY A 186 12.09 -0.66 11.48
N LEU A 187 10.94 -0.98 12.08
CA LEU A 187 10.82 -1.22 13.52
C LEU A 187 11.74 -2.36 13.99
N GLY A 188 11.74 -3.50 13.30
CA GLY A 188 12.61 -4.63 13.64
C GLY A 188 14.12 -4.30 13.52
N ARG A 189 14.51 -3.46 12.56
CA ARG A 189 15.90 -2.96 12.43
C ARG A 189 16.26 -2.01 13.58
N ALA A 190 15.36 -1.12 13.97
CA ALA A 190 15.58 -0.17 15.06
C ALA A 190 15.67 -0.86 16.43
N GLU A 191 14.84 -1.88 16.68
CA GLU A 191 14.93 -2.71 17.89
C GLU A 191 16.25 -3.50 17.94
N SER A 192 16.63 -4.13 16.82
CA SER A 192 17.91 -4.86 16.73
C SER A 192 19.12 -3.95 16.98
N GLN A 193 19.11 -2.73 16.45
CA GLN A 193 20.18 -1.74 16.68
C GLN A 193 20.22 -1.26 18.12
N ARG A 194 19.06 -1.00 18.75
CA ARG A 194 18.97 -0.61 20.17
C ARG A 194 19.53 -1.70 21.08
N ASP A 195 19.16 -2.95 20.84
CA ASP A 195 19.70 -4.08 21.59
C ASP A 195 21.22 -4.20 21.37
N GLN A 196 21.71 -4.10 20.14
CA GLN A 196 23.15 -4.12 19.86
C GLN A 196 23.92 -3.03 20.63
N THR A 197 23.44 -1.79 20.62
CA THR A 197 24.04 -0.69 21.42
C THR A 197 23.94 -0.91 22.93
N ARG A 198 22.88 -1.57 23.40
CA ARG A 198 22.71 -1.90 24.81
C ARG A 198 23.68 -3.00 25.25
N TRP A 199 23.96 -3.98 24.40
CA TRP A 199 24.96 -5.03 24.64
C TRP A 199 26.38 -4.48 24.65
N THR A 200 26.73 -3.57 23.74
CA THR A 200 28.08 -2.96 23.66
C THR A 200 28.34 -1.89 24.72
N SER A 201 27.30 -1.33 25.35
CA SER A 201 27.42 -0.31 26.40
C SER A 201 27.37 -0.87 27.82
N ARG A 202 27.31 -2.20 28.02
CA ARG A 202 27.42 -2.78 29.37
C ARG A 202 28.88 -2.67 29.83
N PRO A 203 29.17 -2.06 31.00
CA PRO A 203 30.54 -2.00 31.51
C PRO A 203 31.06 -3.42 31.72
N SER A 204 32.30 -3.67 31.27
CA SER A 204 33.02 -4.92 31.45
C SER A 204 33.46 -5.08 32.91
N GLU A 205 32.53 -5.36 33.81
CA GLU A 205 32.80 -5.67 35.22
C GLU A 205 32.88 -7.18 35.47
N TYR A 206 33.56 -7.96 34.63
CA TYR A 206 33.85 -9.36 34.95
C TYR A 206 35.15 -9.86 34.33
N TRP A 207 36.31 -9.27 34.66
CA TRP A 207 37.62 -9.95 34.58
C TRP A 207 38.67 -9.30 35.50
N THR A 208 38.45 -9.31 36.81
CA THR A 208 39.57 -9.29 37.78
C THR A 208 39.18 -10.12 39.00
N LEU A 209 39.49 -11.42 38.96
CA LEU A 209 39.76 -12.19 40.17
C LEU A 209 41.10 -12.87 39.99
N SER A 210 41.94 -12.64 41.00
CA SER A 210 43.33 -13.02 41.20
C SER A 210 43.63 -14.51 41.07
#